data_AF-A0A7X2JHD2-F1
#
_entry.id   AF-A0A7X2JHD2-F1
#
_cell.length_a   1.000
_cell.length_b   1.000
_cell.length_c   1.000
_cell.angle_alpha   90.00
_cell.angle_beta   90.00
_cell.angle_gamma   90.00
#
_symmetry.space_group_name_H-M   'P 1'
#
loop_
_entity.id
_entity.type
_entity.pdbx_description
1 polymer ?
#
loop_
_entity_poly.entity_id
_entity_poly.type
_entity_poly.pdbx_seq_one_letter_code
_entity_poly.pdbx_strand_id
1 'polypeptide(L)'
;MRTEDYIADNIIALCKKRDMSKYRLSQLTGISQSSIGKIIAKESLPTMPTVEKICDALGVTMAQFFAGMDVPVSLSESQQEVLNIWNNLDEKEQNVVIQMLRGLQK
;
A
#
# COMPACT_ATOMS: atom_id res chain seq x y z
N MET A 1 11.52 1.23 14.19
CA MET A 1 10.07 1.48 14.36
C MET A 1 9.42 0.18 14.77
N ARG A 2 8.57 0.15 15.80
CA ARG A 2 7.88 -1.08 16.19
C ARG A 2 6.73 -1.36 15.21
N THR A 3 6.36 -2.62 15.02
CA THR A 3 5.32 -3.01 14.06
C THR A 3 3.96 -2.41 14.43
N GLU A 4 3.66 -2.29 15.73
CA GLU A 4 2.43 -1.66 16.22
C GLU A 4 2.36 -0.18 15.82
N ASP A 5 3.48 0.54 15.89
CA ASP A 5 3.55 1.95 15.47
C ASP A 5 3.18 2.09 14.00
N TYR A 6 3.82 1.27 13.16
CA TYR A 6 3.62 1.32 11.71
C TYR A 6 2.17 1.08 11.31
N ILE A 7 1.55 0.02 11.85
CA ILE A 7 0.17 -0.34 11.54
C ILE A 7 -0.79 0.75 12.00
N ALA A 8 -0.64 1.23 13.25
CA ALA A 8 -1.50 2.26 13.78
C ALA A 8 -1.40 3.57 12.98
N ASP A 9 -0.18 4.01 12.69
CA ASP A 9 0.07 5.28 12.01
C ASP A 9 -0.46 5.24 10.56
N ASN A 10 -0.32 4.11 9.86
CA ASN A 10 -0.91 3.93 8.53
C ASN A 10 -2.44 3.95 8.54
N ILE A 11 -3.07 3.27 9.51
CA ILE A 11 -4.55 3.29 9.64
C ILE A 11 -5.03 4.72 9.85
N ILE A 12 -4.38 5.49 10.72
CA ILE A 12 -4.71 6.90 10.98
C ILE A 12 -4.56 7.73 9.71
N ALA A 13 -3.43 7.59 9.01
CA ALA A 13 -3.15 8.36 7.80
C ALA A 13 -4.15 8.05 6.68
N LEU A 14 -4.47 6.77 6.45
CA LEU A 14 -5.43 6.33 5.44
C LEU A 14 -6.86 6.75 5.78
N CYS A 15 -7.24 6.73 7.07
CA CYS A 15 -8.52 7.26 7.53
C CYS A 15 -8.63 8.76 7.25
N LYS A 16 -7.60 9.54 7.61
CA LYS A 16 -7.56 10.99 7.39
C LYS A 16 -7.65 11.35 5.91
N LYS A 17 -6.92 10.65 5.04
CA LYS A 17 -6.93 10.86 3.58
C LYS A 17 -8.30 10.64 2.95
N ARG A 18 -9.16 9.83 3.59
CA ARG A 18 -10.48 9.44 3.07
C ARG A 18 -11.65 10.02 3.86
N ASP A 19 -11.38 10.96 4.76
CA ASP A 19 -12.38 11.51 5.69
C ASP A 19 -13.17 10.40 6.43
N MET A 20 -12.47 9.32 6.79
CA MET A 20 -13.07 8.14 7.42
C MET A 20 -12.93 8.22 8.94
N SER A 21 -14.07 8.20 9.64
CA SER A 21 -14.08 8.13 11.10
C SER A 21 -13.80 6.71 11.61
N LYS A 22 -13.31 6.59 12.85
CA LYS A 22 -13.15 5.28 13.54
C LYS A 22 -14.46 4.51 13.61
N TYR A 23 -15.57 5.23 13.81
CA TYR A 23 -16.92 4.68 13.78
C TYR A 23 -17.21 4.03 12.43
N ARG A 24 -16.95 4.76 11.33
CA ARG A 24 -17.21 4.24 9.97
C ARG A 24 -16.33 3.04 9.65
N LEU A 25 -15.05 3.09 10.02
CA LEU A 25 -14.14 1.95 9.87
C LEU A 25 -14.64 0.71 10.62
N SER A 26 -15.15 0.89 11.84
CA SER A 26 -15.76 -0.20 12.62
C SER A 26 -16.95 -0.83 11.89
N GLN A 27 -17.83 -0.02 11.31
CA GLN A 27 -18.99 -0.52 10.56
C GLN A 27 -18.58 -1.28 9.31
N LEU A 28 -17.58 -0.80 8.56
CA LEU A 28 -17.13 -1.45 7.32
C LEU A 28 -16.35 -2.75 7.56
N THR A 29 -15.56 -2.81 8.62
CA THR A 29 -14.71 -3.97 8.93
C THR A 29 -15.42 -5.05 9.76
N GLY A 30 -16.52 -4.70 10.42
CA GLY A 30 -17.15 -5.53 11.45
C GLY A 30 -16.33 -5.64 12.74
N ILE A 31 -15.24 -4.89 12.89
CA ILE A 31 -14.40 -4.85 14.09
C ILE A 31 -15.01 -3.85 15.07
N SER A 32 -15.07 -4.20 16.36
CA SER A 32 -15.59 -3.28 17.37
C SER A 32 -14.79 -1.97 17.44
N GLN A 33 -15.45 -0.86 17.75
CA GLN A 33 -14.76 0.43 17.94
C GLN A 33 -13.72 0.39 19.06
N SER A 34 -13.98 -0.39 20.11
CA SER A 34 -13.01 -0.60 21.20
C SER A 34 -11.73 -1.27 20.67
N SER A 35 -11.88 -2.32 19.87
CA SER A 35 -10.74 -3.02 19.25
C SER A 35 -9.97 -2.10 18.28
N ILE A 36 -10.66 -1.35 17.42
CA ILE A 36 -10.03 -0.34 16.57
C ILE A 36 -9.32 0.73 17.40
N GLY A 37 -9.93 1.15 18.51
CA GLY A 37 -9.35 2.09 19.47
C GLY A 37 -8.02 1.59 20.03
N LYS A 38 -7.97 0.34 20.49
CA LYS A 38 -6.74 -0.30 21.01
C LYS A 38 -5.65 -0.43 19.96
N ILE A 39 -6.00 -0.79 18.73
CA ILE A 39 -5.05 -0.86 17.60
C ILE A 39 -4.45 0.52 17.35
N ILE A 40 -5.28 1.56 17.23
CA ILE A 40 -4.84 2.94 16.98
C ILE A 40 -4.03 3.51 18.16
N ALA A 41 -4.38 3.14 19.39
CA ALA A 41 -3.65 3.51 20.60
C ALA A 41 -2.36 2.69 20.79
N LYS A 42 -2.05 1.76 19.88
CA LYS A 42 -0.84 0.90 19.92
C LYS A 42 -0.80 -0.03 21.13
N GLU A 43 -1.98 -0.31 21.71
CA GLU A 43 -2.17 -1.22 22.84
C GLU A 43 -2.38 -2.67 22.40
N SER A 44 -2.67 -2.87 21.10
CA SER A 44 -2.91 -4.19 20.53
C SER A 44 -2.40 -4.26 19.10
N LEU A 45 -1.60 -5.28 18.81
CA LEU A 45 -1.22 -5.63 17.45
C LEU A 45 -2.35 -6.44 16.80
N PRO A 46 -2.96 -5.97 15.70
CA PRO A 46 -3.95 -6.76 14.98
C PRO A 46 -3.32 -7.98 14.32
N THR A 47 -4.10 -9.04 14.14
CA THR A 47 -3.69 -10.19 13.33
C THR A 47 -3.71 -9.84 11.84
N MET A 48 -2.99 -10.61 11.01
CA MET A 48 -2.99 -10.39 9.55
C MET A 48 -4.41 -10.35 8.93
N PRO A 49 -5.35 -11.26 9.25
CA PRO A 49 -6.73 -11.16 8.74
C PRO A 49 -7.47 -9.91 9.19
N THR A 50 -7.11 -9.34 10.35
CA THR A 50 -7.68 -8.09 10.84
C THR A 50 -7.16 -6.90 10.02
N VAL A 51 -5.86 -6.90 9.69
CA VAL A 51 -5.25 -5.89 8.81
C VAL A 51 -5.86 -5.96 7.41
N GLU A 52 -6.08 -7.17 6.88
CA GLU A 52 -6.73 -7.41 5.58
C GLU A 52 -8.11 -6.74 5.50
N LYS A 53 -8.99 -7.04 6.47
CA LYS A 53 -10.31 -6.41 6.57
C LYS A 53 -10.24 -4.88 6.64
N ILE A 54 -9.29 -4.35 7.40
CA ILE A 54 -9.08 -2.90 7.53
C ILE A 54 -8.69 -2.29 6.19
N CYS A 55 -7.82 -2.95 5.43
CA CYS A 55 -7.39 -2.45 4.13
C CYS A 55 -8.49 -2.54 3.07
N ASP A 56 -9.28 -3.60 3.07
CA ASP A 56 -10.47 -3.71 2.22
C ASP A 56 -11.45 -2.57 2.51
N ALA A 57 -11.73 -2.31 3.79
CA ALA A 57 -12.58 -1.20 4.21
C ALA A 57 -12.01 0.18 3.83
N LEU A 58 -10.69 0.32 3.81
CA LEU A 58 -9.97 1.51 3.40
C LEU A 58 -9.74 1.58 1.88
N GLY A 59 -10.15 0.58 1.10
CA GLY A 59 -9.91 0.53 -0.34
C GLY A 59 -8.42 0.60 -0.69
N VAL A 60 -7.59 -0.16 0.03
CA VAL A 60 -6.18 -0.38 -0.30
C VAL A 60 -5.83 -1.86 -0.29
N THR A 61 -4.87 -2.28 -1.10
CA THR A 61 -4.26 -3.61 -0.98
C THR A 61 -3.26 -3.67 0.18
N MET A 62 -2.94 -4.89 0.65
CA MET A 62 -1.84 -5.10 1.61
C MET A 62 -0.52 -4.50 1.14
N ALA A 63 -0.21 -4.63 -0.15
CA ALA A 63 1.01 -4.07 -0.70
C ALA A 63 1.04 -2.55 -0.53
N GLN A 64 -0.06 -1.83 -0.80
CA GLN A 64 -0.11 -0.37 -0.60
C GLN A 64 -0.02 0.00 0.87
N PHE A 65 -0.67 -0.79 1.73
CA PHE A 65 -0.64 -0.58 3.16
C PHE A 65 0.79 -0.67 3.71
N PHE A 66 1.59 -1.64 3.25
CA PHE A 66 2.96 -1.88 3.74
C PHE A 66 4.09 -1.19 2.93
N ALA A 67 3.86 -0.79 1.69
CA ALA A 67 4.85 -0.10 0.87
C ALA A 67 4.98 1.40 1.20
N GLY A 68 4.01 1.96 1.94
CA GLY A 68 3.88 3.41 2.14
C GLY A 68 3.10 4.05 1.00
N MET A 69 2.30 5.08 1.33
CA MET A 69 1.32 5.67 0.42
C MET A 69 1.90 6.32 -0.86
N ASP A 70 3.21 6.53 -0.93
CA ASP A 70 3.90 7.16 -2.07
C ASP A 70 4.44 6.16 -3.10
N VAL A 71 4.29 4.85 -2.87
CA VAL A 71 4.67 3.85 -3.87
C VAL A 71 3.51 3.67 -4.85
N PRO A 72 3.72 3.91 -6.16
CA PRO A 72 2.72 3.60 -7.17
C PRO A 72 2.43 2.11 -7.14
N VAL A 73 1.18 1.75 -6.87
CA VAL A 73 0.76 0.35 -6.71
C VAL A 73 0.33 -0.25 -8.04
N SER A 74 -0.11 0.62 -8.94
CA SER A 74 -0.36 0.31 -10.34
C SER A 74 0.64 1.06 -11.19
N LEU A 75 1.15 0.37 -12.20
CA LEU A 75 1.87 1.00 -13.30
C LEU A 75 0.89 1.88 -14.09
N SER A 76 1.35 3.02 -14.57
CA SER A 76 0.66 3.74 -15.65
C SER A 76 0.62 2.88 -16.92
N GLU A 77 -0.32 3.18 -17.83
CA GLU A 77 -0.43 2.47 -19.11
C GLU A 77 0.92 2.44 -19.85
N SER A 78 1.64 3.56 -19.89
CA SER A 78 2.97 3.64 -20.51
C SER A 78 4.02 2.80 -19.78
N GLN A 79 3.98 2.74 -18.45
CA GLN A 79 4.91 1.87 -17.70
C GLN A 79 4.62 0.38 -17.95
N GLN A 80 3.34 0.03 -18.06
CA GLN A 80 2.94 -1.35 -18.33
C GLN A 80 3.28 -1.77 -19.76
N GLU A 81 3.12 -0.86 -20.73
CA GLU A 81 3.57 -1.07 -22.11
C GLU A 81 5.08 -1.36 -22.16
N VAL A 82 5.90 -0.54 -21.49
CA VAL A 82 7.36 -0.73 -21.43
C VAL A 82 7.71 -2.09 -20.83
N LEU A 83 7.06 -2.52 -19.74
CA LEU A 83 7.32 -3.84 -19.15
C LEU A 83 6.87 -5.00 -20.05
N ASN A 84 5.76 -4.85 -20.76
CA ASN A 84 5.31 -5.86 -21.71
C ASN A 84 6.29 -6.04 -22.87
N ILE A 85 6.86 -4.95 -23.37
CA ILE A 85 7.94 -5.00 -24.37
C ILE A 85 9.17 -5.67 -23.75
N TRP A 86 9.59 -5.22 -22.57
CA TRP A 86 10.76 -5.72 -21.85
C TRP A 86 10.77 -7.24 -21.66
N ASN A 87 9.62 -7.82 -21.29
CA ASN A 87 9.48 -9.26 -21.06
C ASN A 87 9.75 -10.13 -22.30
N ASN A 88 9.73 -9.55 -23.50
CA ASN A 88 10.00 -10.24 -24.77
C ASN A 88 11.42 -10.02 -25.30
N LEU A 89 12.24 -9.21 -24.61
CA LEU A 89 13.61 -8.90 -25.01
C LEU A 89 14.60 -9.91 -24.44
N ASP A 90 15.65 -10.21 -25.20
CA ASP A 90 16.79 -10.97 -24.69
C ASP A 90 17.71 -10.11 -23.80
N GLU A 91 18.69 -10.73 -23.12
CA GLU A 91 19.58 -10.01 -22.20
C GLU A 91 20.37 -8.87 -22.86
N LYS A 92 20.72 -9.01 -24.15
CA LYS A 92 21.47 -7.96 -24.86
C LYS A 92 20.57 -6.78 -25.17
N GLU A 93 19.37 -7.05 -25.67
CA GLU A 93 18.35 -6.03 -25.97
C GLU A 93 17.92 -5.29 -24.71
N GLN A 94 17.68 -6.00 -23.61
CA GLN A 94 17.41 -5.42 -22.29
C GLN A 94 18.52 -4.47 -21.83
N ASN A 95 19.79 -4.87 -22.00
CA ASN A 95 20.92 -4.04 -21.62
C ASN A 95 20.96 -2.74 -22.45
N VAL A 96 20.71 -2.82 -23.77
CA VAL A 96 20.61 -1.62 -24.63
C VAL A 96 19.52 -0.67 -24.14
N VAL A 97 18.33 -1.19 -23.85
CA VAL A 97 17.21 -0.39 -23.33
C VAL A 97 17.59 0.30 -22.01
N ILE A 98 18.23 -0.41 -21.08
CA ILE A 98 18.69 0.20 -19.82
C ILE A 98 19.72 1.32 -20.06
N GLN A 99 20.67 1.14 -20.97
CA GLN A 99 21.66 2.18 -21.28
C GLN A 99 20.99 3.42 -21.89
N MET A 100 20.01 3.23 -22.78
CA MET A 100 19.24 4.33 -23.35
C MET A 100 18.48 5.10 -22.26
N LEU A 101 17.75 4.40 -21.38
CA LEU A 101 17.01 5.04 -20.27
C LEU A 101 17.94 5.79 -19.31
N ARG A 102 19.11 5.22 -18.98
CA ARG A 102 20.14 5.88 -18.15
C ARG A 102 20.69 7.15 -18.81
N GLY A 103 20.89 7.12 -20.13
CA GLY A 103 21.34 8.30 -20.89
C GLY A 103 20.33 9.45 -20.93
N LEU A 104 19.05 9.16 -20.69
CA LEU A 104 17.96 10.15 -20.64
C LEU A 104 17.72 10.71 -19.23
N GLN A 105 18.12 9.99 -18.17
CA GLN A 105 18.16 10.54 -16.81
C GLN A 105 19.30 11.56 -16.71
N LYS A 106 18.96 12.85 -16.63
CA LYS A 106 19.90 13.92 -16.28
C LYS A 106 20.13 13.98 -14.78
#